data_AF-A0A8T3QF17-F1
#
_entry.id   AF-A0A8T3QF17-F1
#
_cell.length_a   1.000
_cell.length_b   1.000
_cell.length_c   1.000
_cell.angle_alpha   90.00
_cell.angle_beta   90.00
_cell.angle_gamma   90.00
#
_symmetry.space_group_name_H-M   'P 1'
#
loop_
_entity.id
_entity.type
_entity.pdbx_description
1 polymer ?
#
loop_
_entity_poly.entity_id
_entity_poly.type
_entity_poly.pdbx_seq_one_letter_code
_entity_poly.pdbx_strand_id
1 'polypeptide(L)'
;MDAAQADPARFEALYRKYLAQVYSYAVYELGDHHDAEDATERTFLAALANLARFEERARPEDGDGASTFRVWLFQIARNAVADHHRRRRRRPEAPLEAAQGAVDPLDVERLVLDHDAWDGAWRAVRRLPGDRRRALVLRFVDEMSTAEIAGVLGRSEGAVRVLIHRALKSVSADLQARDR
;
A
#
# COMPACT_ATOMS: atom_id res chain seq x y z
N MET A 1 4.69 -16.58 26.23
CA MET A 1 4.60 -15.57 25.15
C MET A 1 5.25 -16.16 23.89
N ASP A 2 4.93 -17.41 23.52
CA ASP A 2 5.98 -18.31 22.99
C ASP A 2 5.61 -19.00 21.67
N ALA A 3 5.19 -18.24 20.66
CA ALA A 3 5.19 -18.77 19.29
C ALA A 3 5.78 -17.81 18.24
N ALA A 4 6.03 -16.54 18.60
CA ALA A 4 6.79 -15.60 17.75
C ALA A 4 8.30 -15.68 18.03
N GLN A 5 8.71 -16.22 19.20
CA GLN A 5 10.11 -16.55 19.50
C GLN A 5 10.58 -17.85 18.83
N ALA A 6 9.71 -18.60 18.17
CA ALA A 6 10.02 -19.96 17.72
C ALA A 6 10.88 -20.03 16.44
N ASP A 7 10.97 -18.96 15.63
CA ASP A 7 11.92 -18.92 14.50
C ASP A 7 12.14 -17.49 13.94
N PRO A 8 13.16 -16.76 14.43
CA PRO A 8 13.56 -15.46 13.86
C PRO A 8 13.85 -15.52 12.36
N ALA A 9 14.35 -16.65 11.84
CA ALA A 9 14.68 -16.80 10.42
C ALA A 9 13.42 -16.88 9.54
N ARG A 10 12.32 -17.43 10.07
CA ARG A 10 11.02 -17.44 9.37
C ARG A 10 10.45 -16.03 9.20
N PHE A 11 10.54 -15.18 10.22
CA PHE A 11 10.10 -13.79 10.10
C PHE A 11 11.02 -12.99 9.16
N GLU A 12 12.33 -13.22 9.23
CA GLU A 12 13.29 -12.57 8.33
C GLU A 12 12.99 -12.81 6.85
N ALA A 13 12.65 -14.05 6.47
CA ALA A 13 12.27 -14.37 5.10
C ALA A 13 11.00 -13.62 4.65
N LEU A 14 9.99 -13.53 5.53
CA LEU A 14 8.76 -12.77 5.26
C LEU A 14 9.03 -11.27 5.19
N TYR A 15 9.87 -10.75 6.08
CA TYR A 15 10.31 -9.35 6.08
C TYR A 15 11.00 -9.00 4.76
N ARG A 16 12.03 -9.75 4.36
CA ARG A 16 12.75 -9.54 3.08
C ARG A 16 11.81 -9.63 1.88
N LYS A 17 10.84 -10.54 1.91
CA LYS A 17 9.86 -10.72 0.83
C LYS A 17 8.91 -9.53 0.67
N TYR A 18 8.44 -8.95 1.77
CA TYR A 18 7.34 -7.97 1.73
C TYR A 18 7.75 -6.53 2.03
N LEU A 19 8.99 -6.28 2.50
CA LEU A 19 9.46 -4.94 2.88
C LEU A 19 9.23 -3.90 1.79
N ALA A 20 9.71 -4.18 0.58
CA ALA A 20 9.60 -3.25 -0.54
C ALA A 20 8.14 -2.93 -0.89
N GLN A 21 7.25 -3.93 -0.83
CA GLN A 21 5.84 -3.75 -1.16
C GLN A 21 5.11 -2.95 -0.08
N VAL A 22 5.35 -3.24 1.21
CA VAL A 22 4.75 -2.48 2.32
C VAL A 22 5.24 -1.03 2.33
N TYR A 23 6.53 -0.82 2.12
CA TYR A 23 7.12 0.51 2.03
C TYR A 23 6.54 1.30 0.86
N SER A 24 6.52 0.69 -0.32
CA SER A 24 5.90 1.25 -1.52
C SER A 24 4.45 1.66 -1.24
N TYR A 25 3.62 0.74 -0.74
CA TYR A 25 2.24 1.02 -0.35
C TYR A 25 2.12 2.23 0.59
N ALA A 26 3.00 2.33 1.60
CA ALA A 26 3.00 3.45 2.53
C ALA A 26 3.39 4.78 1.86
N VAL A 27 4.39 4.79 0.97
CA VAL A 27 4.76 5.96 0.15
C VAL A 27 3.58 6.41 -0.71
N TYR A 28 2.91 5.46 -1.37
CA TYR A 28 1.74 5.73 -2.22
C TYR A 28 0.54 6.26 -1.39
N GLU A 29 0.35 5.85 -0.14
CA GLU A 29 -0.76 6.36 0.70
C GLU A 29 -0.44 7.66 1.44
N LEU A 30 0.80 7.89 1.86
CA LEU A 30 1.20 9.00 2.73
C LEU A 30 1.84 10.15 1.94
N GLY A 31 2.60 9.83 0.88
CA GLY A 31 3.25 10.82 0.02
C GLY A 31 4.44 11.54 0.67
N ASP A 32 4.97 11.00 1.78
CA ASP A 32 6.16 11.46 2.49
C ASP A 32 6.99 10.22 2.89
N HIS A 33 8.31 10.28 2.69
CA HIS A 33 9.20 9.14 2.92
C HIS A 33 9.36 8.80 4.39
N HIS A 34 9.48 9.80 5.28
CA HIS A 34 9.62 9.57 6.72
C HIS A 34 8.36 8.99 7.33
N ASP A 35 7.19 9.50 6.92
CA ASP A 35 5.91 8.93 7.33
C ASP A 35 5.74 7.48 6.81
N ALA A 36 6.24 7.19 5.61
CA ALA A 36 6.22 5.85 5.03
C ALA A 36 7.16 4.88 5.76
N GLU A 37 8.37 5.32 6.14
CA GLU A 37 9.30 4.56 6.97
C GLU A 37 8.67 4.19 8.32
N ASP A 38 8.11 5.18 9.05
CA ASP A 38 7.44 4.95 10.35
C ASP A 38 6.23 4.01 10.21
N ALA A 39 5.40 4.17 9.17
CA ALA A 39 4.28 3.27 8.91
C ALA A 39 4.74 1.84 8.60
N THR A 40 5.84 1.69 7.85
CA THR A 40 6.45 0.40 7.50
C THR A 40 6.98 -0.30 8.74
N GLU A 41 7.75 0.41 9.56
CA GLU A 41 8.30 -0.11 10.81
C GLU A 41 7.18 -0.58 11.75
N ARG A 42 6.15 0.25 11.97
CA ARG A 42 4.99 -0.11 12.78
C ARG A 42 4.27 -1.34 12.24
N THR A 43 4.19 -1.49 10.93
CA THR A 43 3.57 -2.65 10.29
C THR A 43 4.33 -3.93 10.64
N PHE A 44 5.65 -3.94 10.46
CA PHE A 44 6.45 -5.13 10.73
C PHE A 44 6.59 -5.43 12.22
N LEU A 45 6.68 -4.42 13.08
CA LEU A 45 6.66 -4.62 14.54
C LEU A 45 5.33 -5.23 15.00
N ALA A 46 4.21 -4.73 14.50
CA ALA A 46 2.89 -5.30 14.80
C ALA A 46 2.74 -6.72 14.23
N ALA A 47 3.23 -6.98 13.02
CA ALA A 47 3.23 -8.31 12.42
C ALA A 47 4.07 -9.28 13.26
N LEU A 48 5.29 -8.91 13.66
CA LEU A 48 6.16 -9.73 14.51
C LEU A 48 5.48 -10.07 15.84
N ALA A 49 4.89 -9.07 16.50
CA ALA A 49 4.19 -9.25 17.78
C ALA A 49 2.98 -10.19 17.70
N ASN A 50 2.32 -10.28 16.54
CA ASN A 50 1.12 -11.08 16.34
C ASN A 50 1.36 -12.37 15.53
N LEU A 51 2.57 -12.58 15.01
CA LEU A 51 2.91 -13.72 14.15
C LEU A 51 2.63 -15.07 14.83
N ALA A 52 2.89 -15.14 16.14
CA ALA A 52 2.58 -16.27 17.01
C ALA A 52 1.14 -16.79 16.90
N ARG A 53 0.20 -15.88 16.62
CA ARG A 53 -1.24 -16.13 16.60
C ARG A 53 -1.79 -16.17 15.17
N PHE A 54 -0.94 -15.89 14.19
CA PHE A 54 -1.33 -15.92 12.80
C PHE A 54 -1.38 -17.37 12.31
N GLU A 55 -2.53 -17.74 11.75
CA GLU A 55 -2.73 -19.03 11.11
C GLU A 55 -2.87 -18.80 9.61
N GLU A 56 -1.97 -19.38 8.82
CA GLU A 56 -2.10 -19.39 7.37
C GLU A 56 -3.35 -20.21 7.00
N ARG A 57 -4.30 -19.58 6.33
CA ARG A 57 -5.57 -20.18 5.92
C ARG A 57 -5.72 -20.07 4.40
N ALA A 58 -4.70 -20.50 3.65
CA ALA A 58 -4.83 -20.60 2.20
C ALA A 58 -5.98 -21.57 1.88
N ARG A 59 -7.02 -21.12 1.18
CA ARG A 59 -8.10 -21.99 0.72
C ARG A 59 -7.84 -22.40 -0.74
N PRO A 60 -8.22 -23.63 -1.13
CA PRO A 60 -8.03 -24.12 -2.51
C PRO A 60 -8.65 -23.19 -3.58
N GLU A 61 -9.75 -22.51 -3.24
CA GLU A 61 -10.42 -21.54 -4.11
C GLU A 61 -9.68 -20.20 -4.32
N ASP A 62 -8.65 -19.89 -3.52
CA ASP A 62 -7.96 -18.59 -3.59
C ASP A 62 -6.96 -18.51 -4.78
N GLY A 63 -6.67 -19.64 -5.43
CA GLY A 63 -5.78 -19.75 -6.60
C GLY A 63 -4.29 -19.88 -6.26
N ASP A 64 -3.48 -20.26 -7.25
CA ASP A 64 -2.02 -20.36 -7.09
C ASP A 64 -1.43 -18.98 -6.76
N GLY A 65 -0.75 -18.88 -5.61
CA GLY A 65 -0.07 -17.67 -5.16
C GLY A 65 -0.82 -16.81 -4.13
N ALA A 66 -2.07 -17.15 -3.79
CA ALA A 66 -2.80 -16.45 -2.73
C ALA A 66 -2.18 -16.70 -1.36
N SER A 67 -1.79 -15.61 -0.68
CA SER A 67 -1.20 -15.67 0.65
C SER A 67 -2.10 -14.94 1.64
N THR A 68 -2.66 -15.69 2.60
CA THR A 68 -3.41 -15.09 3.70
C THR A 68 -2.52 -14.25 4.59
N PHE A 69 -1.22 -14.58 4.69
CA PHE A 69 -0.23 -13.74 5.35
C PHE A 69 -0.10 -12.38 4.66
N ARG A 70 0.01 -12.36 3.34
CA ARG A 70 0.10 -11.10 2.58
C ARG A 70 -1.12 -10.22 2.82
N VAL A 71 -2.33 -10.77 2.72
CA VAL A 71 -3.56 -10.04 3.01
C VAL A 71 -3.55 -9.49 4.43
N TRP A 72 -3.20 -10.32 5.41
CA TRP A 72 -3.11 -9.93 6.81
C TRP A 72 -2.08 -8.82 7.07
N LEU A 73 -0.89 -8.91 6.47
CA LEU A 73 0.15 -7.89 6.57
C LEU A 73 -0.32 -6.54 6.01
N PHE A 74 -0.97 -6.53 4.85
CA PHE A 74 -1.50 -5.31 4.25
C PHE A 74 -2.71 -4.74 5.00
N GLN A 75 -3.46 -5.56 5.74
CA GLN A 75 -4.45 -5.04 6.72
C GLN A 75 -3.77 -4.28 7.85
N ILE A 76 -2.65 -4.79 8.38
CA ILE A 76 -1.83 -4.09 9.38
C ILE A 76 -1.30 -2.78 8.79
N ALA A 77 -0.73 -2.81 7.58
CA ALA A 77 -0.20 -1.63 6.89
C ALA A 77 -1.27 -0.54 6.70
N ARG A 78 -2.45 -0.93 6.20
CA ARG A 78 -3.61 -0.04 6.07
C ARG A 78 -3.99 0.60 7.40
N ASN A 79 -3.95 -0.17 8.50
CA ASN A 79 -4.26 0.35 9.83
C ASN A 79 -3.19 1.35 10.31
N ALA A 80 -1.90 1.08 10.06
CA ALA A 80 -0.80 1.99 10.39
C ALA A 80 -0.94 3.33 9.66
N VAL A 81 -1.21 3.30 8.34
CA VAL A 81 -1.50 4.50 7.52
C VAL A 81 -2.73 5.26 8.03
N ALA A 82 -3.82 4.55 8.32
CA ALA A 82 -5.04 5.18 8.83
C ALA A 82 -4.79 5.85 10.19
N ASP A 83 -3.99 5.21 11.05
CA ASP A 83 -3.62 5.74 12.35
C ASP A 83 -2.75 7.00 12.25
N HIS A 84 -1.77 6.99 11.34
CA HIS A 84 -0.98 8.16 11.00
C HIS A 84 -1.88 9.35 10.59
N HIS A 85 -2.81 9.15 9.65
CA HIS A 85 -3.74 10.22 9.26
C HIS A 85 -4.63 10.71 10.42
N ARG A 86 -5.04 9.83 11.34
CA ARG A 86 -5.79 10.22 12.54
C ARG A 86 -4.95 11.07 13.49
N ARG A 87 -3.67 10.74 13.66
CA ARG A 87 -2.73 11.51 14.51
C ARG A 87 -2.47 12.90 13.93
N ARG A 88 -2.13 13.00 12.63
CA ARG A 88 -1.93 14.29 11.94
C ARG A 88 -3.16 15.20 12.03
N ARG A 89 -4.38 14.64 11.91
CA ARG A 89 -5.63 15.42 12.07
C ARG A 89 -5.83 15.95 13.49
N ARG A 90 -5.38 15.22 14.52
CA ARG A 90 -5.51 15.62 15.94
C ARG A 90 -4.44 16.61 16.38
N ARG A 91 -3.27 16.60 15.74
CA ARG A 91 -2.15 17.50 16.03
C ARG A 91 -1.61 18.04 14.70
N PRO A 92 -2.21 19.10 14.15
CA PRO A 92 -1.70 19.73 12.95
C PRO A 92 -0.32 20.31 13.27
N GLU A 93 0.73 19.70 12.71
CA GLU A 93 2.05 20.32 12.70
C GLU A 93 2.03 21.44 11.67
N ALA A 94 2.64 22.58 11.99
CA ALA A 94 2.83 23.65 11.02
C ALA A 94 3.62 23.10 9.82
N PRO A 95 3.29 23.47 8.58
CA PRO A 95 4.01 22.94 7.43
C PRO A 95 5.47 23.37 7.51
N LEU A 96 6.39 22.42 7.72
CA LEU A 96 7.71 22.58 7.11
C LEU A 96 7.47 22.52 5.60
N GLU A 97 8.00 23.48 4.85
CA GLU A 97 8.01 23.42 3.40
C GLU A 97 8.59 22.07 2.99
N ALA A 98 7.73 21.15 2.58
CA ALA A 98 8.12 19.83 2.16
C ALA A 98 8.90 19.99 0.86
N ALA A 99 10.23 19.97 0.96
CA ALA A 99 11.08 19.65 -0.16
C ALA A 99 10.51 18.35 -0.76
N GLN A 100 10.14 18.41 -2.03
CA GLN A 100 9.70 17.25 -2.78
C GLN A 100 10.84 16.23 -2.71
N GLY A 101 10.70 15.25 -1.82
CA GLY A 101 11.68 14.20 -1.61
C GLY A 101 11.90 13.51 -2.94
N ALA A 102 13.14 13.59 -3.43
CA ALA A 102 13.55 12.92 -4.64
C ALA A 102 13.30 11.42 -4.48
N VAL A 103 12.60 10.85 -5.45
CA VAL A 103 12.55 9.41 -5.65
C VAL A 103 13.99 8.97 -5.94
N ASP A 104 14.60 8.21 -5.03
CA ASP A 104 15.94 7.64 -5.25
C ASP A 104 15.89 6.64 -6.43
N PRO A 105 16.85 6.67 -7.37
CA PRO A 105 16.64 6.21 -8.72
C PRO A 105 16.86 4.71 -8.86
N LEU A 106 15.80 3.99 -9.20
CA LEU A 106 15.94 2.75 -9.96
C LEU A 106 15.71 3.10 -11.44
N ASP A 107 16.83 3.11 -12.19
CA ASP A 107 16.98 3.07 -13.65
C ASP A 107 16.67 4.36 -14.47
N VAL A 108 17.65 5.25 -14.61
CA VAL A 108 17.46 6.66 -15.06
C VAL A 108 17.42 6.88 -16.58
N GLU A 109 17.83 5.96 -17.45
CA GLU A 109 18.11 6.37 -18.84
C GLU A 109 16.96 6.19 -19.85
N ARG A 110 15.84 5.57 -19.45
CA ARG A 110 14.64 5.43 -20.30
C ARG A 110 13.42 6.22 -19.80
N LEU A 111 13.56 6.96 -18.70
CA LEU A 111 12.46 7.45 -17.85
C LEU A 111 12.01 8.89 -18.11
N VAL A 112 12.71 9.70 -18.89
CA VAL A 112 12.49 11.17 -18.90
C VAL A 112 11.16 11.60 -19.56
N LEU A 113 10.67 10.90 -20.58
CA LEU A 113 9.35 11.17 -21.18
C LEU A 113 8.20 10.50 -20.42
N ASP A 114 8.50 9.39 -19.75
CA ASP A 114 7.53 8.62 -18.98
C ASP A 114 7.28 9.28 -17.62
N HIS A 115 8.29 9.93 -17.02
CA HIS A 115 8.22 10.57 -15.70
C HIS A 115 7.08 11.59 -15.59
N ASP A 116 6.87 12.44 -16.61
CA ASP A 116 5.79 13.44 -16.58
C ASP A 116 4.38 12.79 -16.63
N ALA A 117 4.24 11.72 -17.42
CA ALA A 117 3.00 10.95 -17.53
C ALA A 117 2.74 10.14 -16.25
N TRP A 118 3.78 9.50 -15.70
CA TRP A 118 3.76 8.78 -14.42
C TRP A 118 3.43 9.73 -13.26
N ASP A 119 4.04 10.91 -13.21
CA ASP A 119 3.77 11.95 -12.21
C ASP A 119 2.36 12.52 -12.36
N GLY A 120 1.89 12.70 -13.60
CA GLY A 120 0.51 13.10 -13.90
C GLY A 120 -0.49 12.08 -13.37
N ALA A 121 -0.30 10.81 -13.73
CA ALA A 121 -1.14 9.70 -13.29
C ALA A 121 -1.11 9.55 -11.77
N TRP A 122 0.07 9.66 -11.16
CA TRP A 122 0.24 9.50 -9.73
C TRP A 122 -0.42 10.64 -8.94
N ARG A 123 -0.29 11.88 -9.40
CA ARG A 123 -1.04 13.02 -8.84
C ARG A 123 -2.56 12.83 -8.96
N ALA A 124 -3.05 12.28 -10.07
CA ALA A 124 -4.48 11.98 -10.24
C ALA A 124 -4.96 10.90 -9.26
N VAL A 125 -4.15 9.85 -9.04
CA VAL A 125 -4.45 8.81 -8.05
C VAL A 125 -4.45 9.36 -6.62
N ARG A 126 -3.52 10.25 -6.25
CA ARG A 126 -3.50 10.92 -4.93
C ARG A 126 -4.78 11.70 -4.63
N ARG A 127 -5.43 12.28 -5.64
CA ARG A 127 -6.70 13.01 -5.51
C ARG A 127 -7.93 12.10 -5.30
N LEU A 128 -7.80 10.80 -5.51
CA LEU A 128 -8.93 9.89 -5.35
C LEU A 128 -9.35 9.77 -3.87
N PRO A 129 -10.65 9.50 -3.60
CA PRO A 129 -11.10 9.06 -2.29
C PRO A 129 -10.33 7.81 -1.83
N GLY A 130 -10.05 7.72 -0.52
CA GLY A 130 -9.11 6.74 0.02
C GLY A 130 -9.31 5.28 -0.43
N ASP A 131 -10.54 4.76 -0.41
CA ASP A 131 -10.79 3.36 -0.82
C ASP A 131 -10.55 3.13 -2.33
N ARG A 132 -10.77 4.15 -3.18
CA ARG A 132 -10.47 4.06 -4.62
C ARG A 132 -8.98 4.11 -4.87
N ARG A 133 -8.26 5.01 -4.17
CA ARG A 133 -6.80 5.10 -4.22
C ARG A 133 -6.15 3.79 -3.80
N ARG A 134 -6.51 3.28 -2.61
CA ARG A 134 -6.00 1.99 -2.10
C ARG A 134 -6.26 0.85 -3.06
N ALA A 135 -7.45 0.75 -3.63
CA ALA A 135 -7.76 -0.32 -4.57
C ALA A 135 -6.87 -0.27 -5.82
N LEU A 136 -6.48 0.92 -6.31
CA LEU A 136 -5.52 1.04 -7.42
C LEU A 136 -4.10 0.68 -7.00
N VAL A 137 -3.62 1.21 -5.87
CA VAL A 137 -2.26 0.92 -5.37
C VAL A 137 -2.10 -0.60 -5.17
N LEU A 138 -3.02 -1.21 -4.43
CA LEU A 138 -2.96 -2.66 -4.18
C LEU A 138 -3.05 -3.47 -5.49
N ARG A 139 -3.81 -3.01 -6.50
CA ARG A 139 -3.98 -3.76 -7.76
C ARG A 139 -2.80 -3.63 -8.71
N PHE A 140 -2.24 -2.43 -8.84
CA PHE A 140 -1.32 -2.08 -9.93
C PHE A 140 0.11 -1.81 -9.46
N VAL A 141 0.31 -1.42 -8.21
CA VAL A 141 1.65 -1.28 -7.61
C VAL A 141 2.02 -2.58 -6.90
N ASP A 142 1.13 -3.07 -6.06
CA ASP A 142 1.40 -4.30 -5.31
C ASP A 142 1.08 -5.55 -6.12
N GLU A 143 0.33 -5.46 -7.22
CA GLU A 143 -0.08 -6.62 -8.03
C GLU A 143 -0.98 -7.64 -7.28
N MET A 144 -1.77 -7.18 -6.31
CA MET A 144 -2.71 -8.04 -5.58
C MET A 144 -3.91 -8.43 -6.45
N SER A 145 -4.42 -9.64 -6.24
CA SER A 145 -5.64 -10.11 -6.88
C SER A 145 -6.88 -9.37 -6.33
N THR A 146 -8.00 -9.44 -7.06
CA THR A 146 -9.26 -8.83 -6.58
C THR A 146 -9.72 -9.44 -5.25
N ALA A 147 -9.52 -10.75 -5.06
CA ALA A 147 -9.84 -11.46 -3.83
C ALA A 147 -8.96 -11.00 -2.66
N GLU A 148 -7.66 -10.86 -2.89
CA GLU A 148 -6.72 -10.35 -1.87
C GLU A 148 -7.07 -8.92 -1.45
N ILE A 149 -7.35 -8.03 -2.43
CA ILE A 149 -7.76 -6.65 -2.18
C ILE A 149 -9.08 -6.62 -1.39
N ALA A 150 -10.02 -7.50 -1.71
CA ALA A 150 -11.28 -7.64 -0.97
C ALA A 150 -11.03 -7.98 0.51
N GLY A 151 -10.10 -8.90 0.76
CA GLY A 151 -9.62 -9.23 2.10
C GLY A 151 -8.98 -8.04 2.82
N VAL A 152 -8.09 -7.29 2.16
CA VAL A 152 -7.41 -6.12 2.75
C VAL A 152 -8.41 -5.00 3.09
N LEU A 153 -9.37 -4.76 2.21
CA LEU A 153 -10.34 -3.67 2.37
C LEU A 153 -11.56 -4.04 3.24
N GLY A 154 -11.79 -5.33 3.49
CA GLY A 154 -12.98 -5.82 4.18
C GLY A 154 -14.25 -5.62 3.34
N ARG A 155 -14.17 -5.91 2.04
CA ARG A 155 -15.23 -5.70 1.04
C ARG A 155 -15.47 -7.00 0.26
N SER A 156 -16.56 -7.07 -0.52
CA SER A 156 -16.74 -8.16 -1.49
C SER A 156 -15.88 -7.90 -2.74
N GLU A 157 -15.49 -8.96 -3.46
CA GLU A 157 -14.79 -8.82 -4.73
C GLU A 157 -15.55 -7.96 -5.75
N GLY A 158 -16.88 -8.13 -5.83
CA GLY A 158 -17.72 -7.31 -6.70
C GLY A 158 -17.62 -5.82 -6.36
N ALA A 159 -17.60 -5.47 -5.07
CA ALA A 159 -17.39 -4.10 -4.63
C ALA A 159 -15.98 -3.59 -4.98
N VAL A 160 -14.95 -4.43 -4.89
CA VAL A 160 -13.57 -4.08 -5.31
C VAL A 160 -13.49 -3.81 -6.81
N ARG A 161 -14.09 -4.67 -7.66
CA ARG A 161 -14.12 -4.44 -9.12
C ARG A 161 -14.78 -3.10 -9.46
N VAL A 162 -15.88 -2.78 -8.79
CA VAL A 162 -16.56 -1.48 -8.94
C VAL A 162 -15.67 -0.32 -8.46
N LEU A 163 -14.95 -0.47 -7.34
CA LEU A 163 -14.01 0.53 -6.85
C LEU A 163 -12.90 0.81 -7.86
N ILE A 164 -12.24 -0.25 -8.38
CA ILE A 164 -11.17 -0.15 -9.38
C ILE A 164 -11.70 0.53 -10.64
N HIS A 165 -12.84 0.07 -11.18
CA HIS A 165 -13.43 0.67 -12.36
C HIS A 165 -13.73 2.17 -12.17
N ARG A 166 -14.33 2.55 -11.03
CA ARG A 166 -14.62 3.96 -10.71
C ARG A 166 -13.34 4.77 -10.52
N ALA A 167 -12.29 4.17 -9.96
CA ALA A 167 -11.00 4.81 -9.76
C ALA A 167 -10.32 5.11 -11.09
N LEU A 168 -10.23 4.11 -11.99
CA LEU A 168 -9.68 4.27 -13.34
C LEU A 168 -10.42 5.34 -14.15
N LYS A 169 -11.76 5.35 -14.08
CA LYS A 169 -12.57 6.38 -14.74
C LYS A 169 -12.27 7.78 -14.22
N SER A 170 -12.09 7.94 -12.90
CA SER A 170 -11.73 9.22 -12.30
C SER A 170 -10.31 9.68 -12.68
N VAL A 171 -9.34 8.77 -12.71
CA VAL A 171 -7.96 9.08 -13.14
C VAL A 171 -7.93 9.50 -14.61
N SER A 172 -8.58 8.74 -15.49
CA SER A 172 -8.64 9.04 -16.92
C SER A 172 -9.27 10.42 -17.19
N ALA A 173 -10.37 10.74 -16.50
CA ALA A 173 -11.02 12.04 -16.65
C ALA A 173 -10.14 13.21 -16.17
N ASP A 174 -9.37 13.02 -15.10
CA ASP A 174 -8.47 14.04 -14.57
C ASP A 174 -7.28 14.29 -15.50
N LEU A 175 -6.69 13.24 -16.08
CA LEU A 175 -5.63 13.35 -17.08
C LEU A 175 -6.11 14.09 -18.35
N GLN A 176 -7.28 13.70 -18.89
CA GLN A 176 -7.87 14.34 -20.08
C GLN A 176 -8.27 15.81 -19.88
N ALA A 177 -8.47 16.25 -18.63
CA ALA A 177 -8.77 17.64 -18.33
C ALA A 177 -7.50 18.50 -18.24
N ARG A 178 -6.33 17.88 -18.06
CA ARG A 178 -5.01 18.55 -17.97
C ARG A 178 -4.29 18.64 -19.31
N ASP A 179 -4.63 17.76 -20.25
CA ASP A 179 -4.12 17.78 -21.62
C ASP A 179 -4.82 18.81 -22.53
N ARG A 180 -5.77 19.58 -21.99
CA ARG A 180 -6.50 20.67 -22.68
C ARG A 180 -6.10 22.02 -22.13
#